data_AF-A0A933KNU9-F1
#
_entry.id   AF-A0A933KNU9-F1
#
_cell.length_a   1.000
_cell.length_b   1.000
_cell.length_c   1.000
_cell.angle_alpha   90.00
_cell.angle_beta   90.00
_cell.angle_gamma   90.00
#
_symmetry.space_group_name_H-M   'P 1'
#
loop_
_entity.id
_entity.type
_entity.pdbx_description
1 polymer ?
#
loop_
_entity_poly.entity_id
_entity_poly.type
_entity_poly.pdbx_seq_one_letter_code
_entity_poly.pdbx_strand_id
1 'polypeptide(L)'
;MATSSSAKKVAKLASRGKGKKVRFASGTTFPTVVVTVVVAMLSLITYAKATVPGDETGPPQPGDLWSMAYGIRICDTYLPDLEGTAAELDLDASTGDETAVLAGTDGDGIIHYHPQVGGNTGRKARLGVFLDIYGIKISDKKLEVPAALVGDGEPNVWNLDDDNIFDGTPCEGDSPVLTLRVWNDYTTGAFEDKVTDFRNQRFTRSGMIFVVAVVPKSDDPDIPKPSHFCQLEDLGVVGSGDGCRTGGSTTTVDSTTTTGVTTTTGVTTTTGG
;
A
#
# COMPACT_ATOMS: atom_id res chain seq x y z
N MET A 1 60.94 -62.17 -63.82
CA MET A 1 59.64 -61.57 -64.22
C MET A 1 58.63 -61.97 -63.15
N ALA A 2 57.98 -61.14 -62.35
CA ALA A 2 57.84 -59.69 -62.27
C ALA A 2 57.77 -59.28 -60.78
N THR A 3 58.24 -58.07 -60.49
CA THR A 3 58.20 -57.40 -59.19
C THR A 3 56.76 -57.16 -58.72
N SER A 4 56.29 -57.87 -57.69
CA SER A 4 55.08 -57.42 -56.99
C SER A 4 55.44 -56.33 -55.97
N SER A 5 55.57 -55.12 -56.49
CA SER A 5 55.65 -53.83 -55.77
C SER A 5 54.47 -53.58 -54.83
N SER A 6 53.44 -54.43 -54.90
CA SER A 6 52.22 -54.35 -54.10
C SER A 6 52.49 -54.61 -52.61
N ALA A 7 53.24 -55.66 -52.25
CA ALA A 7 53.43 -56.06 -50.85
C ALA A 7 54.15 -54.99 -50.00
N LYS A 8 55.14 -54.29 -50.58
CA LYS A 8 55.84 -53.18 -49.88
C LYS A 8 54.98 -51.92 -49.76
N LYS A 9 54.05 -51.67 -50.69
CA LYS A 9 53.09 -50.57 -50.57
C LYS A 9 52.02 -50.88 -49.52
N VAL A 10 51.50 -52.12 -49.46
CA VAL A 10 50.53 -52.51 -48.43
C VAL A 10 51.17 -52.54 -47.03
N ALA A 11 52.43 -52.98 -46.91
CA ALA A 11 53.16 -52.93 -45.64
C ALA A 11 53.47 -51.49 -45.17
N LYS A 12 53.67 -50.55 -46.10
CA LYS A 12 53.86 -49.11 -45.77
C LYS A 12 52.56 -48.40 -45.40
N LEU A 13 51.42 -48.90 -45.88
CA LEU A 13 50.09 -48.43 -45.47
C LEU A 13 49.68 -49.03 -44.11
N ALA A 14 49.94 -50.32 -43.87
CA ALA A 14 49.66 -50.98 -42.60
C ALA A 14 50.54 -50.47 -41.43
N SER A 15 51.79 -50.07 -41.71
CA SER A 15 52.66 -49.44 -40.71
C SER A 15 52.29 -47.98 -40.39
N ARG A 16 51.53 -47.31 -41.26
CA ARG A 16 51.04 -45.94 -41.04
C ARG A 16 49.68 -45.89 -40.33
N GLY A 17 48.91 -46.98 -40.35
CA GLY A 17 47.62 -47.10 -39.65
C GLY A 17 47.73 -47.69 -38.24
N LYS A 18 48.93 -48.08 -37.78
CA LYS A 18 49.13 -48.73 -36.48
C LYS A 18 49.08 -47.71 -35.34
N GLY A 19 47.85 -47.39 -34.94
CA GLY A 19 47.53 -47.07 -33.56
C GLY A 19 47.90 -45.67 -33.08
N LYS A 20 47.46 -44.61 -33.76
CA LYS A 20 47.09 -43.42 -32.99
C LYS A 20 45.70 -43.69 -32.42
N LYS A 21 45.65 -44.39 -31.29
CA LYS A 21 44.47 -44.30 -30.41
C LYS A 21 44.39 -42.83 -30.04
N VAL A 22 43.59 -42.06 -30.77
CA VAL A 22 43.05 -40.82 -30.24
C VAL A 22 42.22 -41.26 -29.06
N ARG A 23 42.88 -41.29 -27.90
CA ARG A 23 42.18 -41.16 -26.65
C ARG A 23 41.50 -39.81 -26.81
N PHE A 24 40.23 -39.82 -27.16
CA PHE A 24 39.35 -38.78 -26.66
C PHE A 24 39.47 -38.92 -25.15
N ALA A 25 40.49 -38.28 -24.58
CA ALA A 25 40.42 -37.86 -23.21
C ALA A 25 39.23 -36.92 -23.23
N SER A 26 38.04 -37.46 -22.98
CA SER A 26 36.87 -36.66 -22.65
C SER A 26 37.28 -35.98 -21.36
N GLY A 27 37.96 -34.83 -21.52
CA GLY A 27 38.56 -34.10 -20.43
C GLY A 27 37.43 -33.76 -19.50
N THR A 28 37.42 -34.38 -18.31
CA THR A 28 36.42 -34.12 -17.28
C THR A 28 36.40 -32.65 -16.90
N THR A 29 37.42 -31.88 -17.25
CA THR A 29 37.50 -30.42 -17.14
C THR A 29 36.24 -29.70 -17.66
N PHE A 30 35.74 -30.02 -18.85
CA PHE A 30 34.54 -29.36 -19.39
C PHE A 30 33.28 -29.64 -18.54
N PRO A 31 32.89 -30.92 -18.29
CA PRO A 31 31.76 -31.19 -17.41
C PRO A 31 31.97 -30.72 -15.97
N THR A 32 33.21 -30.74 -15.44
CA THR A 32 33.51 -30.24 -14.09
C THR A 32 33.30 -28.73 -13.98
N VAL A 33 33.74 -27.94 -14.96
CA VAL A 33 33.48 -26.49 -15.00
C VAL A 33 31.99 -26.22 -15.08
N VAL A 34 31.25 -26.94 -15.94
CA VAL A 34 29.80 -26.81 -16.06
C VAL A 34 29.10 -27.12 -14.73
N VAL A 35 29.45 -28.23 -14.06
CA VAL A 35 28.88 -28.59 -12.75
C VAL A 35 29.17 -27.51 -11.70
N THR A 36 30.39 -26.96 -11.69
CA THR A 36 30.77 -25.91 -10.74
C THR A 36 29.94 -24.64 -10.96
N VAL A 37 29.73 -24.23 -12.22
CA VAL A 37 28.89 -23.07 -12.55
C VAL A 37 27.43 -23.32 -12.17
N VAL A 38 26.89 -24.52 -12.42
CA VAL A 38 25.52 -24.87 -12.03
C VAL A 38 25.33 -24.83 -10.51
N VAL A 39 26.29 -25.37 -9.75
CA VAL A 39 26.26 -25.31 -8.28
C VAL A 39 26.35 -23.87 -7.79
N ALA A 40 27.21 -23.03 -8.40
CA ALA A 40 27.31 -21.62 -8.06
C ALA A 40 25.99 -20.87 -8.35
N MET A 41 25.35 -21.11 -9.50
CA MET A 41 24.04 -20.53 -9.83
C MET A 41 22.96 -20.95 -8.83
N LEU A 42 22.87 -22.24 -8.48
CA LEU A 42 21.90 -22.73 -7.49
C LEU A 42 22.17 -22.12 -6.10
N SER A 43 23.44 -21.96 -5.73
CA SER A 43 23.83 -21.31 -4.47
C SER A 43 23.42 -19.84 -4.45
N LEU A 44 23.62 -19.11 -5.56
CA LEU A 44 23.18 -17.72 -5.71
C LEU A 44 21.65 -17.60 -5.65
N ILE A 45 20.91 -18.49 -6.30
CA ILE A 45 19.44 -18.49 -6.29
C ILE A 45 18.90 -18.78 -4.88
N THR A 46 19.46 -19.78 -4.19
CA THR A 46 19.06 -20.11 -2.81
C THR A 46 19.40 -19.00 -1.83
N TYR A 47 20.59 -18.41 -1.94
CA TYR A 47 20.98 -17.23 -1.16
C TYR A 47 20.04 -16.04 -1.43
N ALA A 48 19.75 -15.74 -2.69
CA ALA A 48 18.81 -14.67 -3.05
C ALA A 48 17.43 -14.93 -2.46
N LYS A 49 16.91 -16.17 -2.54
CA LYS A 49 15.62 -16.53 -1.94
C LYS A 49 15.62 -16.43 -0.41
N ALA A 50 16.72 -16.76 0.24
CA ALA A 50 16.84 -16.69 1.69
C ALA A 50 17.05 -15.27 2.24
N THR A 51 17.60 -14.36 1.42
CA THR A 51 17.90 -12.97 1.83
C THR A 51 16.88 -11.95 1.37
N VAL A 52 15.97 -12.30 0.46
CA VAL A 52 14.80 -11.46 0.16
C VAL A 52 13.95 -11.39 1.44
N PRO A 53 13.76 -10.18 2.00
CA PRO A 53 12.86 -10.01 3.14
C PRO A 53 11.49 -10.59 2.78
N GLY A 54 10.95 -11.44 3.66
CA GLY A 54 9.60 -12.00 3.49
C GLY A 54 8.56 -10.88 3.37
N ASP A 55 7.38 -11.18 2.85
CA ASP A 55 6.35 -10.15 2.63
C ASP A 55 5.90 -9.47 3.92
N GLU A 56 6.02 -10.14 5.06
CA GLU A 56 5.76 -9.56 6.40
C GLU A 56 6.89 -8.65 6.91
N THR A 57 7.97 -8.48 6.16
CA THR A 57 9.13 -7.71 6.61
C THR A 57 8.95 -6.22 6.29
N GLY A 58 9.15 -5.38 7.30
CA GLY A 58 9.05 -3.92 7.21
C GLY A 58 7.77 -3.38 7.84
N PRO A 59 7.62 -2.06 7.98
CA PRO A 59 6.45 -1.49 8.62
C PRO A 59 5.21 -1.64 7.71
N PRO A 60 4.00 -1.81 8.28
CA PRO A 60 3.68 -1.94 9.71
C PRO A 60 3.98 -3.35 10.27
N GLN A 61 4.21 -3.46 11.58
CA GLN A 61 4.50 -4.72 12.30
C GLN A 61 3.47 -5.02 13.39
N PRO A 62 3.29 -6.29 13.79
CA PRO A 62 2.34 -6.64 14.84
C PRO A 62 2.51 -5.83 16.13
N GLY A 63 1.43 -5.21 16.59
CA GLY A 63 1.42 -4.32 17.78
C GLY A 63 1.56 -2.83 17.49
N ASP A 64 1.80 -2.44 16.23
CA ASP A 64 1.65 -1.05 15.81
C ASP A 64 0.17 -0.63 15.79
N LEU A 65 -0.11 0.63 16.11
CA LEU A 65 -1.41 1.25 15.98
C LEU A 65 -1.28 2.43 15.00
N TRP A 66 -1.79 2.27 13.78
CA TRP A 66 -1.65 3.29 12.75
C TRP A 66 -3.00 3.91 12.42
N SER A 67 -3.02 5.23 12.29
CA SER A 67 -4.18 5.99 11.85
C SER A 67 -3.78 6.80 10.62
N MET A 68 -4.59 6.72 9.57
CA MET A 68 -4.35 7.38 8.28
C MET A 68 -5.63 8.02 7.82
N ALA A 69 -5.61 9.23 7.27
CA ALA A 69 -6.83 9.84 6.75
C ALA A 69 -7.06 9.40 5.31
N TYR A 70 -8.32 9.24 4.90
CA TYR A 70 -8.65 8.98 3.51
C TYR A 70 -9.78 9.88 3.02
N GLY A 71 -9.94 9.99 1.70
CA GLY A 71 -11.08 10.66 1.10
C GLY A 71 -11.27 10.23 -0.35
N ILE A 72 -12.52 10.19 -0.80
CA ILE A 72 -12.86 9.99 -2.20
C ILE A 72 -13.43 11.29 -2.73
N ARG A 73 -12.80 11.86 -3.76
CA ARG A 73 -13.20 13.13 -4.37
C ARG A 73 -13.61 12.91 -5.81
N ILE A 74 -14.79 13.39 -6.16
CA ILE A 74 -15.28 13.40 -7.54
C ILE A 74 -15.40 14.87 -7.95
N CYS A 75 -14.62 15.27 -8.95
CA CYS A 75 -14.49 16.67 -9.36
C CYS A 75 -14.07 17.54 -8.17
N ASP A 76 -14.95 18.45 -7.76
CA ASP A 76 -14.71 19.39 -6.68
C ASP A 76 -15.28 18.93 -5.33
N THR A 77 -16.00 17.81 -5.30
CA THR A 77 -16.77 17.38 -4.12
C THR A 77 -16.21 16.09 -3.52
N TYR A 78 -16.01 16.11 -2.21
CA TYR A 78 -15.75 14.89 -1.44
C TYR A 78 -17.04 14.10 -1.28
N LEU A 79 -16.97 12.80 -1.55
CA LEU A 79 -18.00 11.86 -1.13
C LEU A 79 -18.04 11.82 0.41
N PRO A 80 -19.19 11.49 1.01
CA PRO A 80 -19.25 11.21 2.44
C PRO A 80 -18.26 10.12 2.83
N ASP A 81 -17.83 10.14 4.09
CA ASP A 81 -17.01 9.09 4.67
C ASP A 81 -17.74 7.74 4.58
N LEU A 82 -16.99 6.64 4.62
CA LEU A 82 -17.57 5.33 4.31
C LEU A 82 -18.43 4.86 5.49
N GLU A 83 -19.74 4.93 5.30
CA GLU A 83 -20.71 4.39 6.26
C GLU A 83 -20.97 2.91 5.91
N GLY A 84 -20.07 2.01 6.34
CA GLY A 84 -20.28 0.56 6.22
C GLY A 84 -21.44 0.06 7.09
N THR A 85 -21.81 -1.21 6.94
CA THR A 85 -22.63 -1.88 7.97
C THR A 85 -21.87 -1.87 9.30
N ALA A 86 -22.58 -1.93 10.44
CA ALA A 86 -21.92 -2.01 11.75
C ALA A 86 -20.87 -3.14 11.82
N ALA A 87 -21.12 -4.25 11.10
CA ALA A 87 -20.18 -5.36 11.00
C ALA A 87 -18.92 -5.04 10.19
N GLU A 88 -19.00 -4.18 9.17
CA GLU A 88 -17.83 -3.75 8.35
C GLU A 88 -17.04 -2.64 9.05
N LEU A 89 -17.75 -1.72 9.72
CA LEU A 89 -17.13 -0.66 10.51
C LEU A 89 -16.37 -1.20 11.74
N ASP A 90 -16.76 -2.36 12.24
CA ASP A 90 -16.06 -3.10 13.30
C ASP A 90 -14.97 -4.05 12.72
N LEU A 91 -14.59 -3.96 11.44
CA LEU A 91 -13.46 -4.71 10.87
C LEU A 91 -12.24 -3.83 10.72
N ASP A 92 -11.09 -4.36 11.10
CA ASP A 92 -9.82 -3.67 10.92
C ASP A 92 -9.16 -4.13 9.63
N ALA A 93 -8.75 -3.13 8.83
CA ALA A 93 -8.07 -3.26 7.55
C ALA A 93 -6.82 -4.15 7.54
N SER A 94 -6.30 -4.51 8.70
CA SER A 94 -5.13 -5.38 8.86
C SER A 94 -5.45 -6.85 9.18
N THR A 95 -6.69 -7.14 9.59
CA THR A 95 -7.04 -8.38 10.30
C THR A 95 -6.97 -9.63 9.42
N GLY A 96 -6.13 -10.57 9.83
CA GLY A 96 -6.37 -12.00 9.58
C GLY A 96 -7.12 -12.62 10.77
N ASP A 97 -8.20 -11.94 11.20
CA ASP A 97 -8.94 -11.93 12.49
C ASP A 97 -8.90 -13.18 13.40
N GLU A 98 -9.00 -12.97 14.72
CA GLU A 98 -9.81 -13.88 15.55
C GLU A 98 -10.66 -13.21 16.66
N THR A 99 -10.48 -11.95 17.08
CA THR A 99 -11.47 -11.25 17.95
C THR A 99 -11.23 -9.74 18.07
N ALA A 100 -11.93 -8.97 17.24
CA ALA A 100 -12.33 -7.57 17.45
C ALA A 100 -11.26 -6.44 17.35
N VAL A 101 -11.73 -5.38 16.70
CA VAL A 101 -11.09 -4.08 16.49
C VAL A 101 -10.98 -3.35 17.82
N LEU A 102 -9.74 -3.06 18.21
CA LEU A 102 -9.40 -2.30 19.41
C LEU A 102 -8.93 -0.89 19.04
N ALA A 103 -9.64 -0.22 18.12
CA ALA A 103 -9.87 1.22 18.08
C ALA A 103 -10.68 1.60 16.83
N GLY A 104 -11.89 2.13 17.04
CA GLY A 104 -12.59 3.01 16.09
C GLY A 104 -13.26 2.35 14.89
N THR A 105 -14.42 2.89 14.53
CA THR A 105 -15.11 2.63 13.26
C THR A 105 -14.55 3.58 12.19
N ASP A 106 -14.18 3.11 10.99
CA ASP A 106 -13.64 3.99 9.92
C ASP A 106 -14.68 5.01 9.36
N GLY A 107 -15.89 5.05 9.90
CA GLY A 107 -16.92 6.02 9.56
C GLY A 107 -16.59 7.48 9.94
N ASP A 108 -15.43 7.71 10.57
CA ASP A 108 -14.86 9.04 10.84
C ASP A 108 -13.92 9.53 9.71
N GLY A 109 -13.78 8.75 8.63
CA GLY A 109 -12.88 9.07 7.52
C GLY A 109 -11.40 8.77 7.82
N ILE A 110 -11.13 8.07 8.93
CA ILE A 110 -9.80 7.61 9.33
C ILE A 110 -9.73 6.09 9.12
N ILE A 111 -8.67 5.63 8.47
CA ILE A 111 -8.28 4.23 8.43
C ILE A 111 -7.57 3.89 9.73
N HIS A 112 -8.19 3.08 10.57
CA HIS A 112 -7.55 2.50 11.75
C HIS A 112 -6.93 1.14 11.39
N TYR A 113 -5.62 1.01 11.55
CA TYR A 113 -4.85 -0.15 11.05
C TYR A 113 -4.02 -0.78 12.17
N HIS A 114 -4.41 -1.96 12.65
CA HIS A 114 -3.73 -2.67 13.74
C HIS A 114 -3.14 -4.03 13.29
N PRO A 115 -2.00 -4.03 12.56
CA PRO A 115 -1.34 -5.25 12.11
C PRO A 115 -1.29 -6.34 13.18
N GLN A 116 -1.67 -7.56 12.79
CA GLN A 116 -1.64 -8.74 13.65
C GLN A 116 -0.66 -9.80 13.12
N VAL A 117 -0.22 -10.69 14.00
CA VAL A 117 0.63 -11.82 13.61
C VAL A 117 -0.14 -12.70 12.63
N GLY A 118 0.40 -12.89 11.43
CA GLY A 118 -0.26 -13.66 10.36
C GLY A 118 -1.29 -12.88 9.54
N GLY A 119 -1.57 -11.62 9.91
CA GLY A 119 -2.40 -10.69 9.15
C GLY A 119 -1.62 -9.97 8.04
N ASN A 120 -2.16 -8.84 7.61
CA ASN A 120 -1.52 -8.02 6.57
C ASN A 120 -0.45 -7.10 7.21
N THR A 121 0.80 -7.55 7.21
CA THR A 121 1.92 -6.76 7.75
C THR A 121 2.96 -6.46 6.66
N GLY A 122 3.87 -5.51 6.93
CA GLY A 122 4.94 -5.14 6.02
C GLY A 122 4.48 -4.83 4.59
N ARG A 123 4.89 -5.66 3.64
CA ARG A 123 4.60 -5.46 2.20
C ARG A 123 3.16 -5.79 1.82
N LYS A 124 2.40 -6.45 2.69
CA LYS A 124 0.98 -6.74 2.50
C LYS A 124 0.06 -5.62 2.96
N ALA A 125 0.53 -4.75 3.85
CA ALA A 125 -0.22 -3.56 4.26
C ALA A 125 -0.35 -2.57 3.10
N ARG A 126 -1.49 -2.62 2.43
CA ARG A 126 -1.78 -1.90 1.19
C ARG A 126 -3.18 -1.33 1.23
N LEU A 127 -3.38 -0.22 0.52
CA LEU A 127 -4.69 0.41 0.35
C LEU A 127 -5.74 -0.56 -0.19
N GLY A 128 -5.36 -1.48 -1.08
CA GLY A 128 -6.29 -2.48 -1.60
C GLY A 128 -6.94 -3.36 -0.53
N VAL A 129 -6.27 -3.65 0.58
CA VAL A 129 -6.83 -4.46 1.68
C VAL A 129 -7.97 -3.72 2.37
N PHE A 130 -7.79 -2.43 2.63
CA PHE A 130 -8.84 -1.56 3.17
C PHE A 130 -10.02 -1.46 2.19
N LEU A 131 -9.76 -1.20 0.91
CA LEU A 131 -10.82 -1.09 -0.10
C LEU A 131 -11.63 -2.38 -0.26
N ASP A 132 -11.01 -3.54 -0.04
CA ASP A 132 -11.68 -4.84 -0.14
C ASP A 132 -12.70 -5.08 0.99
N ILE A 133 -12.49 -4.54 2.20
CA ILE A 133 -13.46 -4.59 3.30
C ILE A 133 -14.77 -3.93 2.88
N TYR A 134 -14.64 -2.75 2.28
CA TYR A 134 -15.75 -1.92 1.83
C TYR A 134 -16.25 -2.30 0.43
N GLY A 135 -15.71 -3.37 -0.19
CA GLY A 135 -16.10 -3.79 -1.54
C GLY A 135 -15.84 -2.74 -2.63
N ILE A 136 -14.99 -1.75 -2.37
CA ILE A 136 -14.63 -0.69 -3.33
C ILE A 136 -13.68 -1.26 -4.36
N LYS A 137 -14.07 -1.17 -5.64
CA LYS A 137 -13.23 -1.61 -6.75
C LYS A 137 -12.63 -0.41 -7.44
N ILE A 138 -11.31 -0.35 -7.44
CA ILE A 138 -10.54 0.68 -8.13
C ILE A 138 -9.57 0.04 -9.11
N SER A 139 -9.55 0.55 -10.34
CA SER A 139 -8.59 0.24 -11.39
C SER A 139 -8.10 1.53 -12.03
N ASP A 140 -7.13 1.48 -12.94
CA ASP A 140 -6.56 2.66 -13.62
C ASP A 140 -7.60 3.57 -14.31
N LYS A 141 -8.80 3.04 -14.62
CA LYS A 141 -9.85 3.76 -15.36
C LYS A 141 -11.25 3.61 -14.77
N LYS A 142 -11.41 2.91 -13.64
CA LYS A 142 -12.74 2.65 -13.08
C LYS A 142 -12.69 2.74 -11.56
N LEU A 143 -13.62 3.50 -11.01
CA LEU A 143 -13.93 3.51 -9.59
C LEU A 143 -15.38 3.04 -9.41
N GLU A 144 -15.58 2.02 -8.60
CA GLU A 144 -16.90 1.47 -8.26
C GLU A 144 -16.99 1.42 -6.74
N VAL A 145 -17.92 2.22 -6.21
CA VAL A 145 -18.21 2.32 -4.78
C VAL A 145 -19.60 1.72 -4.54
N PRO A 146 -19.73 0.71 -3.67
CA PRO A 146 -21.02 0.12 -3.34
C PRO A 146 -22.01 1.17 -2.81
N ALA A 147 -23.29 1.02 -3.16
CA ALA A 147 -24.33 1.95 -2.77
C ALA A 147 -24.36 2.18 -1.26
N ALA A 148 -24.27 1.09 -0.50
CA ALA A 148 -24.35 1.09 0.96
C ALA A 148 -23.42 2.11 1.66
N LEU A 149 -22.34 2.55 1.00
CA LEU A 149 -21.34 3.44 1.59
C LEU A 149 -21.53 4.92 1.25
N VAL A 150 -22.37 5.23 0.25
CA VAL A 150 -22.50 6.59 -0.32
C VAL A 150 -23.96 7.00 -0.54
N GLY A 151 -24.93 6.14 -0.23
CA GLY A 151 -26.36 6.46 -0.16
C GLY A 151 -27.29 5.29 -0.50
N ASP A 152 -28.60 5.50 -0.37
CA ASP A 152 -29.59 4.49 -0.76
C ASP A 152 -29.66 4.34 -2.30
N GLY A 153 -29.32 3.16 -2.85
CA GLY A 153 -29.49 2.90 -4.28
C GLY A 153 -28.61 1.82 -4.92
N GLU A 154 -28.22 2.05 -6.17
CA GLU A 154 -27.30 1.24 -6.97
C GLU A 154 -25.84 1.68 -6.75
N PRO A 155 -24.83 0.81 -6.97
CA PRO A 155 -23.43 1.19 -6.82
C PRO A 155 -23.07 2.35 -7.72
N ASN A 156 -22.33 3.32 -7.17
CA ASN A 156 -21.81 4.43 -7.95
C ASN A 156 -20.59 3.96 -8.74
N VAL A 157 -20.66 4.07 -10.06
CA VAL A 157 -19.62 3.62 -10.98
C VAL A 157 -19.14 4.79 -11.82
N TRP A 158 -17.90 5.21 -11.62
CA TRP A 158 -17.20 6.16 -12.47
C TRP A 158 -16.26 5.41 -13.41
N ASN A 159 -16.68 5.25 -14.67
CA ASN A 159 -15.86 4.66 -15.72
C ASN A 159 -15.30 5.77 -16.62
N LEU A 160 -13.99 5.92 -16.66
CA LEU A 160 -13.31 6.97 -17.41
C LEU A 160 -13.34 6.74 -18.94
N ASP A 161 -13.74 5.55 -19.39
CA ASP A 161 -13.99 5.26 -20.81
C ASP A 161 -15.42 5.68 -21.25
N ASP A 162 -16.27 6.16 -20.34
CA ASP A 162 -17.59 6.72 -20.65
C ASP A 162 -17.51 8.25 -20.76
N ASP A 163 -17.75 8.77 -21.96
CA ASP A 163 -17.66 10.21 -22.25
C ASP A 163 -18.69 11.04 -21.47
N ASN A 164 -19.78 10.44 -20.99
CA ASN A 164 -20.89 11.16 -20.35
C ASN A 164 -20.90 11.01 -18.81
N ILE A 165 -19.88 10.38 -18.22
CA ILE A 165 -19.87 10.08 -16.78
C ILE A 165 -19.82 11.34 -15.89
N PHE A 166 -19.43 12.48 -16.47
CA PHE A 166 -19.38 13.78 -15.81
C PHE A 166 -20.48 14.75 -16.23
N ASP A 167 -21.46 14.30 -17.02
CA ASP A 167 -22.59 15.13 -17.44
C ASP A 167 -23.35 15.66 -16.21
N GLY A 168 -23.52 16.99 -16.13
CA GLY A 168 -24.15 17.65 -15.00
C GLY A 168 -23.28 17.77 -13.74
N THR A 169 -21.98 17.47 -13.83
CA THR A 169 -20.99 17.69 -12.76
C THR A 169 -20.07 18.88 -13.06
N PRO A 170 -19.32 19.41 -12.08
CA PRO A 170 -18.34 20.46 -12.33
C PRO A 170 -17.22 20.10 -13.32
N CYS A 171 -17.01 18.81 -13.63
CA CYS A 171 -16.04 18.35 -14.64
C CYS A 171 -16.65 18.11 -16.03
N GLU A 172 -17.89 18.52 -16.28
CA GLU A 172 -18.54 18.28 -17.57
C GLU A 172 -17.71 18.85 -18.73
N GLY A 173 -17.44 18.01 -19.74
CA GLY A 173 -16.67 18.39 -20.93
C GLY A 173 -15.15 18.28 -20.78
N ASP A 174 -14.63 17.99 -19.59
CA ASP A 174 -13.21 17.72 -19.38
C ASP A 174 -12.86 16.24 -19.54
N SER A 175 -11.62 15.95 -19.95
CA SER A 175 -11.11 14.58 -19.96
C SER A 175 -10.75 14.14 -18.53
N PRO A 176 -11.45 13.14 -17.97
CA PRO A 176 -11.22 12.75 -16.58
C PRO A 176 -9.98 11.87 -16.42
N VAL A 177 -9.33 12.00 -15.28
CA VAL A 177 -8.22 11.15 -14.84
C VAL A 177 -8.47 10.74 -13.39
N LEU A 178 -8.25 9.46 -13.12
CA LEU A 178 -8.30 8.90 -11.78
C LEU A 178 -6.89 8.99 -11.19
N THR A 179 -6.78 9.67 -10.07
CA THR A 179 -5.51 9.97 -9.40
C THR A 179 -5.61 9.57 -7.94
N LEU A 180 -4.60 8.89 -7.42
CA LEU A 180 -4.40 8.68 -6.00
C LEU A 180 -3.33 9.65 -5.52
N ARG A 181 -3.74 10.67 -4.76
CA ARG A 181 -2.83 11.59 -4.10
C ARG A 181 -2.46 11.06 -2.72
N VAL A 182 -1.16 11.00 -2.44
CA VAL A 182 -0.62 10.46 -1.19
C VAL A 182 0.24 11.49 -0.50
N TRP A 183 -0.13 11.85 0.74
CA TRP A 183 0.77 12.55 1.65
C TRP A 183 1.38 11.55 2.60
N ASN A 184 2.71 11.54 2.68
CA ASN A 184 3.42 10.67 3.62
C ASN A 184 3.31 11.18 5.07
N ASP A 185 2.98 12.45 5.26
CA ASP A 185 2.86 13.06 6.58
C ASP A 185 1.74 14.11 6.56
N TYR A 186 0.73 13.91 7.40
CA TYR A 186 -0.44 14.77 7.51
C TYR A 186 -0.11 16.23 7.81
N THR A 187 1.08 16.49 8.36
CA THR A 187 1.53 17.83 8.71
C THR A 187 2.25 18.58 7.61
N THR A 188 2.65 17.88 6.54
CA THR A 188 3.42 18.46 5.44
C THR A 188 2.56 18.66 4.20
N GLY A 189 2.94 19.61 3.34
CA GLY A 189 2.28 19.82 2.06
C GLY A 189 2.76 18.88 0.94
N ALA A 190 3.82 18.11 1.17
CA ALA A 190 4.43 17.27 0.12
C ALA A 190 3.56 16.04 -0.18
N PHE A 191 3.21 15.88 -1.46
CA PHE A 191 2.41 14.76 -1.95
C PHE A 191 3.04 14.08 -3.16
N GLU A 192 2.59 12.87 -3.42
CA GLU A 192 2.85 12.10 -4.64
C GLU A 192 1.51 11.76 -5.29
N ASP A 193 1.40 12.02 -6.60
CA ASP A 193 0.25 11.60 -7.40
C ASP A 193 0.57 10.33 -8.17
N LYS A 194 -0.34 9.36 -8.04
CA LYS A 194 -0.31 8.12 -8.82
C LYS A 194 -1.51 8.10 -9.73
N VAL A 195 -1.34 7.56 -10.93
CA VAL A 195 -2.40 7.39 -11.93
C VAL A 195 -2.65 5.92 -12.27
N THR A 196 -1.88 5.01 -11.68
CA THR A 196 -2.02 3.56 -11.81
C THR A 196 -1.66 2.86 -10.51
N ASP A 197 -1.97 1.56 -10.44
CA ASP A 197 -1.54 0.66 -9.36
C ASP A 197 -2.00 1.07 -7.95
N PHE A 198 -3.17 1.73 -7.87
CA PHE A 198 -3.72 2.31 -6.64
C PHE A 198 -3.82 1.30 -5.49
N ARG A 199 -4.26 0.08 -5.80
CA ARG A 199 -4.45 -1.00 -4.82
C ARG A 199 -3.15 -1.44 -4.16
N ASN A 200 -2.01 -1.25 -4.82
CA ASN A 200 -0.71 -1.62 -4.30
C ASN A 200 -0.01 -0.49 -3.54
N GLN A 201 -0.67 0.65 -3.35
CA GLN A 201 -0.17 1.72 -2.49
C GLN A 201 0.06 1.18 -1.08
N ARG A 202 1.33 1.19 -0.64
CA ARG A 202 1.73 0.66 0.66
C ARG A 202 1.46 1.66 1.77
N PHE A 203 1.07 1.13 2.92
CA PHE A 203 1.15 1.85 4.17
C PHE A 203 2.59 1.75 4.68
N THR A 204 3.25 2.88 4.88
CA THR A 204 4.66 2.93 5.29
C THR A 204 4.86 3.59 6.66
N ARG A 205 3.86 4.35 7.13
CA ARG A 205 3.84 4.99 8.44
C ARG A 205 2.43 5.39 8.85
N SER A 206 2.25 5.63 10.15
CA SER A 206 1.08 6.34 10.67
C SER A 206 1.09 7.81 10.22
N GLY A 207 -0.09 8.40 10.05
CA GLY A 207 -0.26 9.79 9.63
C GLY A 207 -0.15 10.04 8.12
N MET A 208 -0.29 9.00 7.31
CA MET A 208 -0.45 9.17 5.86
C MET A 208 -1.87 9.67 5.53
N ILE A 209 -2.00 10.33 4.38
CA ILE A 209 -3.29 10.75 3.83
C ILE A 209 -3.41 10.18 2.41
N PHE A 210 -4.56 9.58 2.11
CA PHE A 210 -4.88 9.03 0.78
C PHE A 210 -6.13 9.70 0.22
N VAL A 211 -6.02 10.35 -0.94
CA VAL A 211 -7.18 10.88 -1.65
C VAL A 211 -7.30 10.20 -3.01
N VAL A 212 -8.39 9.44 -3.19
CA VAL A 212 -8.79 8.91 -4.49
C VAL A 212 -9.62 9.97 -5.18
N ALA A 213 -9.06 10.63 -6.19
CA ALA A 213 -9.67 11.74 -6.88
C ALA A 213 -9.97 11.38 -8.35
N VAL A 214 -11.20 11.60 -8.80
CA VAL A 214 -11.50 11.68 -10.22
C VAL A 214 -11.62 13.15 -10.61
N VAL A 215 -10.65 13.64 -11.37
CA VAL A 215 -10.49 15.08 -11.66
C VAL A 215 -10.18 15.29 -13.14
N PRO A 216 -10.40 16.51 -13.67
CA PRO A 216 -9.94 16.87 -15.01
C PRO A 216 -8.45 16.65 -15.16
N LYS A 217 -8.01 16.24 -16.35
CA LYS A 217 -6.60 16.10 -16.68
C LYS A 217 -5.90 17.46 -16.56
N SER A 218 -5.01 17.58 -15.57
CA SER A 218 -4.16 18.75 -15.32
C SER A 218 -2.76 18.30 -14.93
N ASP A 219 -1.76 19.16 -15.16
CA ASP A 219 -0.38 18.93 -14.71
C ASP A 219 -0.25 19.06 -13.18
N ASP A 220 -1.11 19.87 -12.55
CA ASP A 220 -1.22 20.04 -11.10
C ASP A 220 -2.71 20.17 -10.72
N PRO A 221 -3.43 19.05 -10.53
CA PRO A 221 -4.81 19.11 -10.11
C PRO A 221 -4.89 19.62 -8.67
N ASP A 222 -5.77 20.59 -8.41
CA ASP A 222 -6.03 21.06 -7.06
C ASP A 222 -6.84 20.01 -6.30
N ILE A 223 -6.15 19.13 -5.56
CA ILE A 223 -6.72 18.11 -4.68
C ILE A 223 -6.27 18.46 -3.26
N PRO A 224 -7.14 19.11 -2.45
CA PRO A 224 -6.81 19.46 -1.07
C PRO A 224 -6.81 18.21 -0.18
N LYS A 225 -6.34 18.33 1.06
CA LYS A 225 -6.52 17.26 2.06
C LYS A 225 -8.01 17.15 2.46
N PRO A 226 -8.50 15.97 2.84
CA PRO A 226 -9.86 15.82 3.34
C PRO A 226 -10.02 16.54 4.69
N SER A 227 -11.18 17.11 4.98
CA SER A 227 -11.38 18.03 6.13
C SER A 227 -11.08 17.43 7.50
N HIS A 228 -11.29 16.12 7.67
CA HIS A 228 -11.09 15.38 8.92
C HIS A 228 -9.63 15.00 9.18
N PHE A 229 -8.68 15.31 8.30
CA PHE A 229 -7.27 14.92 8.48
C PHE A 229 -6.65 15.41 9.80
N CYS A 230 -7.19 16.48 10.40
CA CYS A 230 -6.72 17.00 11.68
C CYS A 230 -7.04 16.08 12.87
N GLN A 231 -8.02 15.19 12.75
CA GLN A 231 -8.35 14.21 13.80
C GLN A 231 -7.20 13.24 14.07
N LEU A 232 -6.25 13.10 13.12
CA LEU A 232 -5.04 12.32 13.33
C LEU A 232 -4.20 12.85 14.53
N GLU A 233 -4.20 14.17 14.77
CA GLU A 233 -3.52 14.74 15.94
C GLU A 233 -4.18 14.29 17.26
N ASP A 234 -5.52 14.28 17.29
CA ASP A 234 -6.31 13.85 18.46
C ASP A 234 -6.13 12.35 18.76
N LEU A 235 -5.87 11.55 17.73
CA LEU A 235 -5.52 10.12 17.83
C LEU A 235 -4.05 9.88 18.24
N GLY A 236 -3.29 10.94 18.53
CA GLY A 236 -1.91 10.85 18.99
C GLY A 236 -0.90 10.57 17.87
N VAL A 237 -1.28 10.75 16.61
CA VAL A 237 -0.35 10.60 15.48
C VAL A 237 0.64 11.75 15.48
N VAL A 238 1.92 11.43 15.59
CA VAL A 238 3.00 12.41 15.57
C VAL A 238 3.41 12.70 14.12
N GLY A 239 3.22 13.94 13.68
CA GLY A 239 3.71 14.46 12.41
C GLY A 239 5.06 15.18 12.53
N SER A 240 5.67 15.48 11.39
CA SER A 240 6.97 16.16 11.30
C SER A 240 6.88 17.69 11.28
N GLY A 241 5.67 18.26 11.31
CA GLY A 241 5.40 19.70 11.24
C GLY A 241 4.08 20.09 11.92
N ASP A 242 3.64 21.33 11.71
CA ASP A 242 2.43 21.91 12.35
C ASP A 242 1.24 21.98 11.35
N GLY A 243 0.71 20.83 10.93
CA GLY A 243 -0.31 20.78 9.86
C GLY A 243 -1.72 21.22 10.23
N CYS A 244 -2.08 21.10 11.49
CA CYS A 244 -3.46 21.29 11.96
C CYS A 244 -3.64 22.64 12.69
N ARG A 245 -2.53 23.35 12.97
CA ARG A 245 -2.52 24.69 13.55
C ARG A 245 -2.76 25.77 12.49
N THR A 246 -3.94 25.76 11.89
CA THR A 246 -4.52 26.96 11.27
C THR A 246 -5.85 27.23 11.94
N GLY A 247 -5.78 27.87 13.11
CA GLY A 247 -6.95 28.26 13.90
C GLY A 247 -6.68 28.73 15.33
N GLY A 248 -5.41 28.83 15.76
CA GLY A 248 -5.06 29.33 17.08
C GLY A 248 -5.17 30.85 17.16
N SER A 249 -6.35 31.35 17.54
CA SER A 249 -6.45 32.70 18.11
C SER A 249 -5.44 32.79 19.25
N THR A 250 -4.51 33.73 19.13
CA THR A 250 -3.43 33.97 20.08
C THR A 250 -4.07 34.42 21.39
N THR A 251 -4.30 33.48 22.30
CA THR A 251 -4.52 33.84 23.70
C THR A 251 -3.21 33.58 24.41
N THR A 252 -2.33 34.58 24.34
CA THR A 252 -1.23 34.75 25.28
C THR A 252 -1.85 34.74 26.67
N VAL A 253 -1.79 33.60 27.36
CA VAL A 253 -2.10 33.55 28.80
C VAL A 253 -0.88 34.09 29.51
N ASP A 254 -0.91 35.40 29.70
CA ASP A 254 -0.05 36.10 30.63
C ASP A 254 -0.33 35.53 32.02
N SER A 255 0.67 34.87 32.61
CA SER A 255 0.59 34.35 33.97
C SER A 255 0.61 35.53 34.93
N THR A 256 -0.57 35.97 35.36
CA THR A 256 -0.69 36.82 36.56
C THR A 256 -1.61 36.14 37.57
N THR A 257 -0.97 35.65 38.63
CA THR A 257 -1.53 35.30 39.93
C THR A 257 -2.58 36.32 40.39
N THR A 258 -3.74 35.88 40.90
CA THR A 258 -4.41 36.36 42.13
C THR A 258 -5.68 35.55 42.44
N THR A 259 -5.60 34.75 43.51
CA THR A 259 -6.55 34.60 44.63
C THR A 259 -8.04 34.93 44.45
N GLY A 260 -8.91 33.94 44.74
CA GLY A 260 -10.08 34.17 45.60
C GLY A 260 -11.39 33.40 45.31
N VAL A 261 -11.84 32.61 46.32
CA VAL A 261 -13.21 32.65 46.92
C VAL A 261 -14.32 31.90 46.10
N THR A 262 -15.25 31.05 46.60
CA THR A 262 -15.79 30.64 47.92
C THR A 262 -16.52 29.28 47.83
N THR A 263 -16.67 28.66 49.00
CA THR A 263 -17.57 27.57 49.43
C THR A 263 -19.09 27.87 49.29
N THR A 264 -19.92 26.85 49.04
CA THR A 264 -21.38 26.79 49.38
C THR A 264 -21.79 25.32 49.56
N THR A 265 -21.87 24.79 50.79
CA THR A 265 -23.05 24.58 51.68
C THR A 265 -24.16 23.69 51.12
N GLY A 266 -24.25 22.47 51.67
CA GLY A 266 -25.29 21.47 51.40
C GLY A 266 -26.55 21.65 52.27
N VAL A 267 -27.68 21.22 51.72
CA VAL A 267 -29.01 21.22 52.37
C VAL A 267 -29.37 19.78 52.77
N THR A 268 -29.79 19.62 54.02
CA THR A 268 -30.24 18.36 54.64
C THR A 268 -31.76 18.26 54.57
N THR A 269 -32.29 17.10 54.15
CA THR A 269 -33.73 16.78 54.16
C THR A 269 -34.03 15.86 55.34
N THR A 270 -35.08 16.18 56.11
CA THR A 270 -35.60 15.36 57.22
C THR A 270 -36.91 14.71 56.79
N THR A 271 -37.06 13.39 57.02
CA THR A 271 -38.30 12.62 56.77
C THR A 271 -38.87 12.16 58.11
N GLY A 272 -40.17 12.40 58.33
CA GLY A 272 -40.91 11.91 59.48
C GLY A 272 -41.43 10.48 59.31
N GLY A 273 -41.42 9.73 60.40
CA GLY A 273 -41.93 8.37 60.59
C GLY A 273 -41.53 7.87 61.96
#